data_AF-A0A1H8FA92-F1
#
_entry.id   AF-A0A1H8FA92-F1
#
_cell.length_a   1.000
_cell.length_b   1.000
_cell.length_c   1.000
_cell.angle_alpha   90.00
_cell.angle_beta   90.00
_cell.angle_gamma   90.00
#
_symmetry.space_group_name_H-M   'P 1'
#
loop_
_entity.id
_entity.type
_entity.pdbx_description
1 polymer ?
#
loop_
_entity_poly.entity_id
_entity_poly.type
_entity_poly.pdbx_seq_one_letter_code
_entity_poly.pdbx_strand_id
1 'polypeptide(L)'
;MQKELGSTWGGKSEQSIPVLGIDGYPVRRIRWLTFWYWSGWQYLIAIGQVLGLSGVYLICGPLIRWFDPTAGVLDTGILSVCVLSILVMDAMVVSAWLLLRLVQGELTKGISSCLKAKIISGTFWGLVLLSFFGFWVLLS
;
A
#
# COMPACT_ATOMS: atom_id res chain seq x y z
N MET A 1 36.96 60.00 -24.96
CA MET A 1 37.17 58.56 -25.22
C MET A 1 36.42 57.77 -24.15
N GLN A 2 35.22 57.31 -24.50
CA GLN A 2 34.24 56.70 -23.60
C GLN A 2 34.22 55.21 -23.93
N LYS A 3 34.60 54.34 -22.99
CA LYS A 3 34.60 52.88 -23.17
C LYS A 3 33.24 52.34 -22.75
N GLU A 4 32.50 51.79 -23.70
CA GLU A 4 31.28 51.03 -23.45
C GLU A 4 31.63 49.67 -22.83
N LEU A 5 31.14 49.44 -21.62
CA LEU A 5 31.15 48.13 -20.96
C LEU A 5 29.89 47.38 -21.38
N GLY A 6 30.02 46.56 -22.42
CA GLY A 6 29.01 45.59 -22.82
C GLY A 6 28.82 44.56 -21.72
N SER A 7 27.70 44.66 -20.97
CA SER A 7 27.26 43.64 -20.03
C SER A 7 26.72 42.45 -20.81
N THR A 8 27.55 41.43 -20.99
CA THR A 8 27.17 40.10 -21.45
C THR A 8 26.28 39.46 -20.39
N TRP A 9 24.96 39.57 -20.60
CA TRP A 9 23.97 38.77 -19.89
C TRP A 9 24.12 37.32 -20.35
N GLY A 10 24.95 36.57 -19.61
CA GLY A 10 25.03 35.12 -19.68
C GLY A 10 23.72 34.53 -19.19
N GLY A 11 22.76 34.38 -20.10
CA GLY A 11 21.61 33.52 -19.90
C GLY A 11 22.13 32.12 -19.61
N LYS A 12 22.01 31.67 -18.36
CA LYS A 12 22.15 30.27 -18.00
C LYS A 12 21.05 29.52 -18.75
N SER A 13 21.38 29.01 -19.93
CA SER A 13 20.63 27.95 -20.58
C SER A 13 20.58 26.81 -19.57
N GLU A 14 19.40 26.61 -19.00
CA GLU A 14 19.06 25.53 -18.09
C GLU A 14 19.20 24.23 -18.88
N GLN A 15 20.44 23.76 -18.93
CA GLN A 15 20.86 22.61 -19.70
C GLN A 15 20.32 21.39 -18.96
N SER A 16 19.09 21.02 -19.28
CA SER A 16 18.44 19.80 -18.79
C SER A 16 19.30 18.63 -19.24
N ILE A 17 20.16 18.16 -18.34
CA ILE A 17 21.01 16.99 -18.56
C ILE A 17 20.07 15.85 -18.95
N PRO A 18 20.13 15.35 -20.20
CA PRO A 18 19.32 14.19 -20.56
C PRO A 18 19.83 13.05 -19.70
N VAL A 19 18.94 12.49 -18.87
CA VAL A 19 19.21 11.26 -18.13
C VAL A 19 19.35 10.16 -19.17
N LEU A 20 20.56 9.98 -19.70
CA LEU A 20 20.90 8.84 -20.55
C LEU A 20 20.83 7.59 -19.68
N GLY A 21 20.05 6.61 -20.13
CA GLY A 21 20.09 5.28 -19.54
C GLY A 21 21.50 4.69 -19.65
N ILE A 22 21.81 3.71 -18.80
CA ILE A 22 23.12 3.03 -18.71
C ILE A 22 23.62 2.53 -20.08
N ASP A 23 22.73 2.31 -21.04
CA ASP A 23 23.05 1.79 -22.38
C ASP A 23 23.14 2.85 -23.50
N GLY A 24 23.07 4.15 -23.19
CA GLY A 24 23.23 5.21 -24.21
C GLY A 24 22.02 5.43 -25.14
N TYR A 25 20.93 4.66 -24.98
CA TYR A 25 19.69 4.84 -25.74
C TYR A 25 18.68 5.71 -24.98
N PRO A 26 17.88 6.55 -25.68
CA PRO A 26 16.77 7.25 -25.04
C PRO A 26 15.79 6.20 -24.50
N VAL A 27 15.50 6.24 -23.21
CA VAL A 27 14.57 5.32 -22.55
C VAL A 27 13.20 5.49 -23.20
N ARG A 28 12.90 4.66 -24.20
CA ARG A 28 11.62 4.60 -24.89
C ARG A 28 10.65 4.04 -23.87
N ARG A 29 9.98 4.95 -23.15
CA ARG A 29 9.04 4.65 -22.07
C ARG A 29 7.97 3.70 -22.61
N ILE A 30 8.11 2.41 -22.35
CA ILE A 30 7.17 1.39 -22.80
C ILE A 30 5.82 1.71 -22.17
N ARG A 31 4.82 2.05 -22.99
CA ARG A 31 3.50 2.53 -22.55
C ARG A 31 2.82 1.55 -21.59
N TRP A 32 3.04 0.25 -21.78
CA TRP A 32 2.57 -0.82 -20.90
C TRP A 32 3.17 -0.79 -19.49
N LEU A 33 4.45 -0.44 -19.34
CA LEU A 33 5.06 -0.29 -18.01
C LEU A 33 4.48 0.92 -17.26
N THR A 34 4.01 1.94 -18.00
CA THR A 34 3.36 3.11 -17.39
C THR A 34 2.00 2.75 -16.80
N PHE A 35 1.28 1.82 -17.43
CA PHE A 35 -0.01 1.33 -16.91
C PHE A 35 0.18 0.58 -15.59
N TRP A 36 1.18 -0.31 -15.49
CA TRP A 36 1.51 -1.04 -14.26
C TRP A 36 2.04 -0.14 -13.14
N TYR A 37 2.64 1.01 -13.49
CA TYR A 37 3.14 1.97 -12.51
C TYR A 37 2.06 2.94 -11.99
N TRP A 38 0.81 2.80 -12.43
CA TRP A 38 -0.24 3.70 -11.96
C TRP A 38 -0.48 3.53 -10.47
N SER A 39 -0.33 4.62 -9.70
CA SER A 39 -0.53 4.62 -8.24
C SER A 39 -1.94 4.15 -7.82
N GLY A 40 -2.91 4.16 -8.74
CA GLY A 40 -4.27 3.66 -8.53
C GLY A 40 -4.34 2.16 -8.23
N TRP A 41 -3.39 1.36 -8.74
CA TRP A 41 -3.40 -0.10 -8.57
C TRP A 41 -3.39 -0.56 -7.13
N GLN A 42 -2.69 0.15 -6.26
CA GLN A 42 -2.59 -0.23 -4.85
C GLN A 42 -3.95 -0.13 -4.15
N TYR A 43 -4.75 0.88 -4.49
CA TYR A 43 -6.10 1.02 -3.94
C TYR A 43 -7.05 -0.04 -4.50
N LEU A 44 -6.95 -0.32 -5.81
CA LEU A 44 -7.75 -1.37 -6.46
C LEU A 44 -7.44 -2.76 -5.88
N ILE A 45 -6.17 -3.08 -5.67
CA ILE A 45 -5.75 -4.36 -5.06
C ILE A 45 -6.26 -4.44 -3.62
N ALA A 46 -6.15 -3.38 -2.83
CA ALA A 46 -6.65 -3.36 -1.45
C ALA A 46 -8.18 -3.56 -1.38
N ILE A 47 -8.95 -2.87 -2.23
CA ILE A 47 -10.41 -3.06 -2.33
C ILE A 47 -10.72 -4.50 -2.78
N GLY A 48 -9.98 -5.00 -3.77
CA GLY A 48 -10.13 -6.37 -4.27
C GLY A 48 -9.83 -7.43 -3.20
N GLN A 49 -8.83 -7.20 -2.35
CA GLN A 49 -8.50 -8.07 -1.22
C GLN A 49 -9.63 -8.11 -0.19
N VAL A 50 -10.15 -6.95 0.22
CA VAL A 50 -11.27 -6.87 1.17
C VAL A 50 -12.54 -7.51 0.60
N LEU A 51 -12.87 -7.23 -0.66
CA LEU A 51 -14.02 -7.83 -1.34
C LEU A 51 -13.85 -9.35 -1.51
N GLY A 52 -12.64 -9.80 -1.85
CA GLY A 52 -12.31 -11.22 -2.00
C GLY A 52 -12.48 -11.97 -0.68
N LEU A 53 -11.92 -11.45 0.40
CA LEU A 53 -12.07 -12.03 1.75
C LEU A 53 -13.54 -12.03 2.21
N SER A 54 -14.28 -10.94 1.92
CA SER A 54 -15.71 -10.87 2.21
C SER A 54 -16.51 -11.90 1.41
N GLY A 55 -16.17 -12.10 0.14
CA GLY A 55 -16.79 -13.12 -0.71
C GLY A 55 -16.50 -14.54 -0.21
N VAL A 56 -15.25 -14.83 0.18
CA VAL A 56 -14.86 -16.10 0.79
C VAL A 56 -15.63 -16.34 2.08
N TYR A 57 -15.78 -15.33 2.94
CA TYR A 57 -16.57 -15.42 4.16
C TYR A 57 -18.04 -15.80 3.90
N LEU A 58 -18.68 -15.12 2.94
CA LEU A 58 -20.08 -15.40 2.58
C LEU A 58 -20.26 -16.80 1.96
N ILE A 59 -19.26 -17.28 1.22
CA ILE A 59 -19.30 -18.58 0.54
C ILE A 59 -18.88 -19.74 1.46
N CYS A 60 -18.08 -19.49 2.50
CA CYS A 60 -17.59 -20.53 3.42
C CYS A 60 -18.71 -21.38 4.02
N GLY A 61 -19.83 -20.77 4.42
CA GLY A 61 -20.98 -21.51 4.97
C GLY A 61 -21.55 -22.55 3.99
N PRO A 62 -21.98 -22.13 2.78
CA PRO A 62 -22.40 -23.05 1.72
C PRO A 62 -21.34 -24.08 1.32
N LEU A 63 -20.07 -23.68 1.24
CA LEU A 63 -18.98 -24.57 0.81
C LEU A 63 -18.75 -25.71 1.82
N ILE A 64 -18.81 -25.40 3.12
CA ILE A 64 -18.71 -26.41 4.19
C ILE A 64 -19.88 -27.38 4.12
N ARG A 65 -21.10 -26.88 3.91
CA ARG A 65 -22.30 -27.74 3.76
C ARG A 65 -22.23 -28.64 2.52
N TRP A 66 -21.52 -28.22 1.48
CA TRP A 66 -21.29 -29.06 0.30
C TRP A 66 -20.36 -30.23 0.62
N PHE A 67 -19.25 -29.98 1.33
CA PHE A 67 -18.26 -31.01 1.65
C PHE A 67 -18.71 -31.95 2.76
N ASP A 68 -19.40 -31.44 3.78
CA ASP A 68 -19.91 -32.24 4.89
C ASP A 68 -21.31 -31.74 5.30
N PRO A 69 -22.38 -32.45 4.92
CA PRO A 69 -23.75 -32.08 5.27
C PRO A 69 -24.04 -32.24 6.78
N THR A 70 -23.26 -33.05 7.49
CA THR A 70 -23.34 -33.24 8.95
C THR A 70 -22.63 -32.14 9.74
N ALA A 71 -21.68 -31.43 9.13
CA ALA A 71 -21.03 -30.26 9.73
C ALA A 71 -21.96 -29.04 9.86
N GLY A 72 -23.19 -29.09 9.32
CA GLY A 72 -24.18 -28.02 9.43
C GLY A 72 -24.58 -27.63 10.86
N VAL A 73 -24.25 -28.46 11.86
CA VAL A 73 -24.52 -28.22 13.29
C VAL A 73 -23.26 -27.84 14.06
N LEU A 74 -22.07 -28.22 13.58
CA LEU A 74 -20.79 -27.82 14.17
C LEU A 74 -20.45 -26.38 13.74
N ASP A 75 -20.92 -25.44 14.55
CA ASP A 75 -20.33 -24.11 14.72
C ASP A 75 -20.16 -23.25 13.47
N THR A 76 -21.26 -23.03 12.75
CA THR A 76 -21.38 -21.82 11.91
C THR A 76 -21.06 -20.56 12.73
N GLY A 77 -21.32 -20.58 14.05
CA GLY A 77 -20.96 -19.52 15.00
C GLY A 77 -19.45 -19.34 15.17
N ILE A 78 -18.71 -20.37 15.58
CA ILE A 78 -17.26 -20.24 15.88
C ILE A 78 -16.46 -19.93 14.62
N LEU A 79 -16.75 -20.61 13.50
CA LEU A 79 -16.05 -20.35 12.25
C LEU A 79 -16.38 -18.95 11.72
N SER A 80 -17.61 -18.48 11.93
CA SER A 80 -17.97 -17.08 11.67
C SER A 80 -17.19 -16.11 12.53
N VAL A 81 -17.01 -16.37 13.84
CA VAL A 81 -16.24 -15.49 14.73
C VAL A 81 -14.76 -15.45 14.31
N CYS A 82 -14.15 -16.60 14.02
CA CYS A 82 -12.76 -16.67 13.56
C CYS A 82 -12.58 -15.91 12.23
N VAL A 83 -13.43 -16.15 11.23
CA VAL A 83 -13.29 -15.47 9.93
C VAL A 83 -13.63 -13.98 10.05
N LEU A 84 -14.63 -13.60 10.84
CA LEU A 84 -14.93 -12.20 11.14
C LEU A 84 -13.74 -11.52 11.82
N SER A 85 -13.09 -12.19 12.78
CA SER A 85 -11.91 -11.64 13.45
C SER A 85 -10.74 -11.44 12.50
N ILE A 86 -10.49 -12.37 11.58
CA ILE A 86 -9.47 -12.22 10.52
C ILE A 86 -9.84 -11.06 9.59
N LEU A 87 -11.12 -10.93 9.22
CA LEU A 87 -11.60 -9.88 8.31
C LEU A 87 -11.50 -8.49 8.96
N VAL A 88 -11.82 -8.37 10.25
CA VAL A 88 -11.62 -7.14 11.03
C VAL A 88 -10.13 -6.80 11.14
N MET A 89 -9.28 -7.79 11.42
CA MET A 89 -7.83 -7.58 11.49
C MET A 89 -7.27 -7.11 10.14
N ASP A 90 -7.66 -7.75 9.03
CA ASP A 90 -7.25 -7.35 7.68
C ASP A 90 -7.74 -5.93 7.35
N ALA A 91 -8.99 -5.60 7.66
CA ALA A 91 -9.53 -4.25 7.47
C ALA A 91 -8.77 -3.18 8.26
N MET A 92 -8.36 -3.48 9.49
CA MET A 92 -7.56 -2.58 10.33
C MET A 92 -6.15 -2.40 9.76
N VAL A 93 -5.52 -3.48 9.29
CA VAL A 93 -4.20 -3.44 8.64
C VAL A 93 -4.24 -2.60 7.37
N VAL A 94 -5.22 -2.85 6.49
CA VAL A 94 -5.41 -2.09 5.26
C VAL A 94 -5.69 -0.61 5.56
N SER A 95 -6.53 -0.32 6.55
CA SER A 95 -6.85 1.06 6.95
C SER A 95 -5.63 1.80 7.49
N ALA A 96 -4.84 1.17 8.36
CA ALA A 96 -3.61 1.75 8.88
C ALA A 96 -2.57 1.98 7.78
N TRP A 97 -2.46 1.04 6.84
CA TRP A 97 -1.58 1.17 5.68
C TRP A 97 -1.99 2.35 4.79
N LEU A 98 -3.29 2.49 4.49
CA LEU A 98 -3.82 3.61 3.72
C LEU A 98 -3.59 4.94 4.42
N LEU A 99 -3.81 4.98 5.73
CA LEU A 99 -3.60 6.18 6.54
C LEU A 99 -2.11 6.58 6.55
N LEU A 100 -1.21 5.61 6.68
CA LEU A 100 0.24 5.84 6.60
C LEU A 100 0.66 6.35 5.21
N ARG A 101 0.04 5.86 4.14
CA ARG A 101 0.26 6.37 2.77
C ARG A 101 -0.23 7.80 2.58
N LEU A 102 -1.41 8.12 3.11
CA LEU A 102 -2.00 9.45 3.06
C LEU A 102 -1.13 10.45 3.82
N VAL A 103 -0.71 10.07 5.03
CA VAL A 103 0.20 10.86 5.87
C VAL A 103 1.59 10.98 5.24
N GLN A 104 2.09 9.95 4.56
CA GLN A 104 3.38 10.04 3.85
C GLN A 104 3.37 11.13 2.79
N GLY A 105 2.29 11.30 2.01
CA GLY A 105 2.22 12.32 0.96
C GLY A 105 2.48 13.74 1.48
N GLU A 106 2.01 14.04 2.68
CA GLU A 106 2.16 15.35 3.31
C GLU A 106 3.43 15.45 4.18
N LEU A 107 3.76 14.44 4.98
CA LEU A 107 4.91 14.49 5.91
C LEU A 107 6.26 14.25 5.26
N THR A 108 6.35 13.55 4.12
CA THR A 108 7.68 13.24 3.52
C THR A 108 8.27 14.35 2.65
N LYS A 109 7.63 15.53 2.57
CA LYS A 109 8.29 16.74 2.06
C LYS A 109 9.35 17.23 3.05
N GLY A 110 10.54 16.62 3.02
CA GLY A 110 11.73 17.10 3.76
C GLY A 110 12.33 16.13 4.79
N ILE A 111 11.80 14.91 4.93
CA ILE A 111 12.30 13.93 5.91
C ILE A 111 13.28 12.94 5.26
N SER A 112 14.39 12.67 5.94
CA SER A 112 15.41 11.68 5.53
C SER A 112 14.83 10.26 5.36
N SER A 113 15.27 9.56 4.31
CA SER A 113 14.84 8.19 3.95
C SER A 113 15.01 7.17 5.09
N CYS A 114 15.99 7.38 5.99
CA CYS A 114 16.22 6.51 7.13
C CYS A 114 15.09 6.61 8.17
N LEU A 115 14.60 7.82 8.45
CA LEU A 115 13.49 8.03 9.39
C LEU A 115 12.19 7.42 8.85
N LYS A 116 12.00 7.48 7.53
CA LYS A 116 10.86 6.86 6.84
C LYS A 116 10.81 5.35 7.06
N ALA A 117 11.94 4.65 6.89
CA ALA A 117 12.02 3.21 7.13
C ALA A 117 11.76 2.84 8.59
N LYS A 118 12.26 3.66 9.54
CA LYS A 118 12.06 3.44 10.96
C LYS A 118 10.60 3.58 11.39
N ILE A 119 9.90 4.60 10.86
CA ILE A 119 8.46 4.78 11.10
C ILE A 119 7.67 3.60 10.53
N ILE A 120 7.93 3.20 9.28
CA ILE A 120 7.23 2.07 8.65
C ILE A 120 7.42 0.78 9.46
N SER A 121 8.66 0.48 9.86
CA SER A 121 8.97 -0.68 10.70
C SER A 121 8.24 -0.61 12.05
N GLY A 122 8.28 0.54 12.72
CA GLY A 122 7.59 0.73 13.99
C GLY A 122 6.08 0.56 13.89
N THR A 123 5.45 1.14 12.85
CA THR A 123 4.00 1.00 12.63
C THR A 123 3.62 -0.43 12.28
N PHE A 124 4.44 -1.14 11.50
CA PHE A 124 4.22 -2.56 11.19
C PHE A 124 4.21 -3.41 12.46
N TRP A 125 5.25 -3.31 13.30
CA TRP A 125 5.33 -4.04 14.56
C TRP A 125 4.22 -3.65 15.54
N GLY A 126 3.89 -2.36 15.61
CA GLY A 126 2.77 -1.86 16.41
C GLY A 126 1.44 -2.48 16.01
N LEU A 127 1.17 -2.61 14.71
CA LEU A 127 -0.03 -3.29 14.22
C LEU A 127 -0.05 -4.78 14.53
N VAL A 128 1.06 -5.49 14.33
CA VAL A 128 1.14 -6.92 14.65
C VAL A 128 0.85 -7.15 16.13
N LEU A 129 1.42 -6.35 17.01
CA LEU A 129 1.16 -6.43 18.45
C LEU A 129 -0.29 -6.08 18.80
N LEU A 130 -0.85 -5.04 18.19
CA LEU A 130 -2.25 -4.66 18.39
C LEU A 130 -3.20 -5.79 17.95
N SER A 131 -2.93 -6.41 16.81
CA SER A 131 -3.70 -7.54 16.31
C SER A 131 -3.61 -8.75 17.23
N PHE A 132 -2.40 -9.08 17.69
CA PHE A 132 -2.20 -10.17 18.63
C PHE A 132 -2.97 -9.94 19.95
N PHE A 133 -2.90 -8.72 20.49
CA PHE A 133 -3.60 -8.36 21.72
C PHE A 133 -5.13 -8.33 21.54
N GLY A 134 -5.61 -7.80 20.42
CA GLY A 134 -7.05 -7.77 20.11
C GLY A 134 -7.62 -9.18 19.93
N PHE A 135 -6.88 -10.09 19.29
CA PHE A 135 -7.27 -11.49 19.21
C PHE A 135 -7.30 -12.15 20.58
N TRP A 136 -6.29 -11.88 21.41
CA TRP A 136 -6.22 -12.40 22.78
C TRP A 136 -7.43 -11.96 23.63
N VAL A 137 -7.80 -10.68 23.57
CA VAL A 137 -8.96 -10.13 24.29
C VAL A 137 -10.29 -10.68 23.77
N LEU A 138 -10.40 -10.95 22.46
CA LEU A 138 -11.60 -11.57 21.90
C LEU A 138 -11.75 -13.05 22.27
N LEU A 139 -10.64 -13.72 22.55
CA LEU A 139 -10.62 -15.14 22.92
C LEU A 139 -10.87 -15.37 24.42
N SER A 140 -10.58 -14.37 25.26
CA SER A 140 -10.77 -14.42 26.73
C SER A 140 -12.19 -14.06 27.15
#